data_AF-A0A970IJ20-F1
#
_entry.id   AF-A0A970IJ20-F1
#
_cell.length_a   1.000
_cell.length_b   1.000
_cell.length_c   1.000
_cell.angle_alpha   90.00
_cell.angle_beta   90.00
_cell.angle_gamma   90.00
#
_symmetry.space_group_name_H-M   'P 1'
#
loop_
_entity.id
_entity.type
_entity.pdbx_description
1 polymer ?
#
loop_
_entity_poly.entity_id
_entity_poly.type
_entity_poly.pdbx_seq_one_letter_code
_entity_poly.pdbx_strand_id
1 'polypeptide(L)' 'MSRVCAAWIQTLWASVADLAVATPQDLLALDGTRRMNVPGTATGNWSFRLTQEEMDTISWDAVRDLNTLYGRL' A
#
# COMPACT_ATOMS: atom_id res chain seq x y z
N MET A 1 9.22 -3.60 4.69
CA MET A 1 7.75 -3.62 4.88
C MET A 1 7.39 -4.32 6.19
N SER A 2 6.42 -3.80 6.95
CA SER A 2 5.86 -4.48 8.13
C SER A 2 5.33 -5.88 7.77
N ARG A 3 5.52 -6.86 8.66
CA ARG A 3 5.00 -8.23 8.45
C ARG A 3 3.48 -8.27 8.33
N VAL A 4 2.77 -7.36 9.01
CA VAL A 4 1.31 -7.30 8.96
C VAL A 4 0.83 -6.72 7.63
N CYS A 5 1.41 -5.61 7.16
CA CYS A 5 1.08 -5.04 5.85
C CYS A 5 1.38 -6.04 4.73
N ALA A 6 2.54 -6.72 4.80
CA ALA A 6 2.91 -7.74 3.84
C ALA A 6 1.89 -8.89 3.77
N ALA A 7 1.42 -9.38 4.92
CA ALA A 7 0.45 -10.47 4.97
C ALA A 7 -0.92 -10.06 4.39
N TRP A 8 -1.38 -8.84 4.66
CA TRP A 8 -2.62 -8.32 4.07
C TRP A 8 -2.50 -8.17 2.55
N ILE A 9 -1.41 -7.58 2.07
CA ILE A 9 -1.15 -7.42 0.63
C ILE A 9 -1.09 -8.80 -0.06
N GLN A 10 -0.38 -9.78 0.50
CA GLN A 10 -0.34 -11.14 -0.05
C GLN A 10 -1.74 -11.79 -0.09
N THR A 11 -2.54 -11.60 0.96
CA THR A 11 -3.91 -12.13 1.02
C THR A 11 -4.80 -11.51 -0.06
N LEU A 12 -4.70 -10.19 -0.27
CA LEU A 12 -5.42 -9.48 -1.33
C LEU A 12 -5.01 -9.98 -2.72
N TRP A 13 -3.71 -10.15 -2.96
CA TRP A 13 -3.18 -10.65 -4.22
C TRP A 13 -3.57 -12.11 -4.50
N ALA A 14 -3.63 -12.95 -3.47
CA ALA A 14 -4.05 -14.34 -3.61
C ALA A 14 -5.56 -14.53 -3.84
N SER A 15 -6.37 -13.48 -3.66
CA SER A 15 -7.82 -13.57 -3.83
C SER A 15 -8.24 -13.83 -5.28
N VAL A 16 -9.50 -14.24 -5.47
CA VAL A 16 -10.11 -14.42 -6.81
C VAL A 16 -10.61 -13.11 -7.43
N ALA A 17 -10.39 -11.96 -6.78
CA ALA A 17 -10.83 -10.68 -7.32
C ALA A 17 -10.06 -10.33 -8.61
N ASP A 18 -10.77 -9.82 -9.62
CA ASP A 18 -10.16 -9.41 -10.90
C ASP A 18 -9.14 -8.28 -10.71
N LEU A 19 -9.39 -7.38 -9.75
CA LEU A 19 -8.52 -6.25 -9.44
C LEU A 19 -8.17 -6.24 -7.94
N ALA A 20 -6.86 -6.25 -7.64
CA ALA A 20 -6.32 -6.01 -6.31
C ALA A 20 -5.56 -4.66 -6.32
N VAL A 21 -5.79 -3.83 -5.32
CA VAL A 21 -5.16 -2.50 -5.18
C VAL A 21 -4.64 -2.36 -3.75
N ALA A 22 -3.42 -1.85 -3.62
CA ALA A 22 -2.83 -1.45 -2.34
C ALA A 22 -2.44 0.03 -2.39
N THR A 23 -2.48 0.71 -1.24
CA THR A 23 -2.08 2.11 -1.16
C THR A 23 -0.55 2.23 -0.99
N PRO A 24 0.07 3.35 -1.40
CA PRO A 24 1.47 3.61 -1.07
C PRO A 24 1.74 3.55 0.44
N GLN A 25 0.76 3.93 1.27
CA GLN A 25 0.87 3.86 2.72
C GLN A 25 1.04 2.42 3.23
N ASP A 26 0.35 1.46 2.63
CA ASP A 26 0.47 0.04 2.99
C ASP A 26 1.81 -0.54 2.52
N LEU A 27 2.25 -0.20 1.31
CA LEU A 27 3.55 -0.63 0.76
C LEU A 27 4.72 -0.16 1.64
N LEU A 28 4.61 1.06 2.17
CA LEU A 28 5.60 1.69 3.02
C LEU A 28 5.40 1.38 4.51
N ALA A 29 4.31 0.72 4.88
CA ALA A 29 3.91 0.44 6.26
C ALA A 29 3.91 1.69 7.16
N LEU A 30 3.34 2.79 6.65
CA LEU A 30 3.22 4.06 7.35
C LEU A 30 2.20 3.99 8.49
N ASP A 31 2.39 4.80 9.52
CA ASP A 31 1.48 4.83 10.67
C ASP A 31 0.20 5.67 10.41
N GLY A 32 -0.67 5.70 11.44
CA GLY A 32 -1.98 6.38 11.36
C GLY A 32 -1.93 7.89 11.15
N THR A 33 -0.78 8.55 11.34
CA THR A 33 -0.62 9.99 11.05
C THR A 33 -0.64 10.29 9.56
N ARG A 34 -0.44 9.27 8.72
CA ARG A 34 -0.30 9.37 7.26
C ARG A 34 -1.61 9.02 6.53
N ARG A 35 -2.75 9.07 7.23
CA ARG A 35 -4.08 8.85 6.65
C ARG A 35 -4.43 9.93 5.64
N MET A 36 -5.02 9.51 4.51
CA MET A 36 -5.56 10.44 3.51
C MET A 36 -6.81 11.17 4.03
N ASN A 37 -7.70 10.48 4.73
CA ASN A 37 -8.96 11.04 5.19
C ASN A 37 -9.45 10.34 6.46
N VAL A 38 -10.06 11.12 7.35
CA VAL A 38 -10.88 10.65 8.49
C VAL A 38 -12.30 11.20 8.27
N PRO A 39 -13.26 10.35 7.84
CA PRO A 39 -14.64 10.77 7.61
C PRO A 39 -15.27 11.41 8.85
N GLY A 40 -16.01 12.50 8.66
CA GLY A 40 -16.63 13.28 9.74
C GLY A 40 -15.74 14.40 10.31
N THR A 41 -14.46 14.46 9.92
CA THR A 41 -13.56 15.55 10.31
C THR A 41 -13.52 16.63 9.23
N ALA A 42 -13.69 17.90 9.61
CA ALA A 42 -13.79 19.00 8.65
C ALA A 42 -12.42 19.49 8.12
N THR A 43 -11.35 19.30 8.88
CA THR A 43 -10.01 19.84 8.58
C THR A 43 -8.93 18.78 8.69
N GLY A 44 -7.75 19.03 8.09
CA GLY A 44 -6.58 18.16 8.15
C GLY A 44 -6.58 16.98 7.17
N ASN A 45 -7.72 16.68 6.53
CA ASN A 45 -7.85 15.63 5.51
C ASN A 45 -7.26 16.05 4.16
N TRP A 46 -7.05 15.07 3.28
CA TRP A 46 -6.62 15.23 1.88
C TRP A 46 -5.26 15.91 1.71
N SER A 47 -4.44 15.88 2.76
CA SER A 47 -3.13 16.55 2.82
C SER A 47 -1.96 15.59 2.69
N PHE A 48 -2.21 14.28 2.60
CA PHE A 48 -1.17 13.27 2.44
C PHE A 48 -0.34 13.53 1.18
N ARG A 49 0.98 13.50 1.33
CA ARG A 49 1.95 13.54 0.24
C ARG A 49 2.99 12.45 0.45
N LEU A 50 3.37 11.82 -0.64
CA LEU A 50 4.49 10.89 -0.69
C LEU A 50 5.75 11.69 -1.03
N THR A 51 6.83 11.54 -0.24
CA THR A 51 8.12 12.14 -0.59
C THR A 51 8.86 11.27 -1.61
N GLN A 52 9.82 11.86 -2.33
CA GLN A 52 10.65 11.09 -3.26
C GLN A 52 11.47 10.03 -2.50
N GLU A 53 12.05 10.40 -1.36
CA GLU A 53 12.83 9.49 -0.52
C GLU A 53 12.03 8.26 -0.09
N GLU A 54 10.77 8.46 0.30
CA GLU A 54 9.87 7.36 0.65
C GLU A 54 9.56 6.49 -0.57
N MET A 55 9.27 7.10 -1.73
CA MET A 55 9.01 6.37 -2.97
C MET A 55 10.20 5.49 -3.38
N ASP A 56 11.42 5.98 -3.21
CA ASP A 56 12.66 5.26 -3.53
C ASP A 56 12.90 4.06 -2.60
N THR A 57 12.26 4.01 -1.42
CA THR A 57 12.34 2.86 -0.52
C THR A 57 11.40 1.71 -0.89
N ILE A 58 10.48 1.91 -1.84
CA ILE A 58 9.59 0.84 -2.32
C ILE A 58 10.40 -0.14 -3.16
N SER A 59 10.40 -1.42 -2.77
CA SER A 59 10.98 -2.48 -3.59
C SER A 59 10.02 -2.86 -4.72
N TRP A 60 10.19 -2.23 -5.88
CA TRP A 60 9.39 -2.52 -7.07
C TRP A 60 9.63 -3.93 -7.62
N ASP A 61 10.81 -4.49 -7.42
CA ASP A 61 11.10 -5.90 -7.75
C ASP A 61 10.24 -6.84 -6.90
N ALA A 62 10.13 -6.60 -5.59
CA ALA A 62 9.24 -7.39 -4.74
C ALA A 62 7.76 -7.27 -5.13
N VAL A 63 7.32 -6.09 -5.59
CA VAL A 63 5.96 -5.88 -6.12
C VAL A 63 5.77 -6.68 -7.42
N ARG A 64 6.76 -6.67 -8.32
CA ARG A 64 6.74 -7.45 -9.56
C ARG A 64 6.74 -8.95 -9.29
N ASP A 65 7.54 -9.42 -8.33
CA ASP A 65 7.58 -10.82 -7.92
C ASP A 65 6.23 -11.26 -7.34
N LEU A 66 5.61 -10.41 -6.52
CA LEU A 66 4.28 -10.64 -5.97
C LEU A 66 3.21 -10.74 -7.08
N ASN A 67 3.23 -9.80 -8.03
CA ASN A 67 2.36 -9.85 -9.20
C ASN A 67 2.56 -11.15 -9.99
N THR A 68 3.81 -11.55 -10.22
CA THR A 68 4.13 -12.78 -10.95
C THR A 68 3.64 -14.03 -10.21
N LEU A 69 3.89 -14.11 -8.89
CA LEU A 69 3.51 -15.25 -8.04
C LEU A 69 2.00 -15.50 -8.05
N TYR A 70 1.20 -14.44 -8.04
CA TYR A 70 -0.26 -14.53 -7.99
C TYR A 70 -0.96 -14.32 -9.34
N GLY A 71 -0.20 -14.29 -10.45
CA GLY A 71 -0.78 -14.20 -11.80
C GLY A 71 -1.42 -12.86 -12.14
N ARG A 72 -0.83 -11.75 -11.68
CA ARG A 72 -1.31 -10.36 -11.82
C ARG A 72 -0.29 -9.43 -12.52
N LEU A 73 0.52 -9.95 -13.44
CA LEU A 73 1.49 -9.18 -14.23
C LEU A 73 0.93 -8.78 -15.61
#